data_AF-A0A524Q5P7-F1
#
_entry.id   AF-A0A524Q5P7-F1
#
_cell.length_a   1.000
_cell.length_b   1.000
_cell.length_c   1.000
_cell.angle_alpha   90.00
_cell.angle_beta   90.00
_cell.angle_gamma   90.00
#
_symmetry.space_group_name_H-M   'P 1'
#
loop_
_entity.id
_entity.type
_entity.pdbx_description
1 polymer ?
#
loop_
_entity_poly.entity_id
_entity_poly.type
_entity_poly.pdbx_seq_one_letter_code
_entity_poly.pdbx_strand_id
1 'polypeptide(L)'
;MGNPIIGRSLQVVTMFLLSLISSFTIAQTPAIDQALTENADDAQLHWGSCPPFLPEGCAIAVLHGDPAQDNLDVFFKVPAKSTIPLHWHTSPERMVLVAGELHVTY
;
A
#
# COMPACT_ATOMS: atom_id res chain seq x y z
N MET A 1 -2.38 37.05 55.36
CA MET A 1 -1.67 35.76 55.21
C MET A 1 -2.68 34.75 54.65
N GLY A 2 -2.67 34.54 53.33
CA GLY A 2 -3.58 33.61 52.66
C GLY A 2 -3.18 32.16 52.95
N ASN A 3 -4.16 31.32 53.27
CA ASN A 3 -3.93 29.96 53.73
C ASN A 3 -3.44 29.07 52.55
N PRO A 4 -2.17 28.59 52.54
CA PRO A 4 -1.56 27.94 51.37
C PRO A 4 -2.16 26.56 51.03
N ILE A 5 -3.07 26.06 51.87
CA ILE A 5 -3.69 24.73 51.75
C ILE A 5 -4.75 24.69 50.63
N ILE A 6 -5.43 25.81 50.36
CA ILE A 6 -6.48 25.92 49.32
C ILE A 6 -5.89 25.96 47.91
N GLY A 7 -4.70 26.53 47.73
CA GLY A 7 -3.99 26.54 46.44
C GLY A 7 -3.47 25.16 46.03
N ARG A 8 -2.95 24.38 46.99
CA ARG A 8 -2.45 23.02 46.75
C ARG A 8 -3.54 22.02 46.37
N SER A 9 -4.74 22.17 46.93
CA SER A 9 -5.87 21.27 46.65
C SER A 9 -6.46 21.54 45.26
N LEU A 10 -6.53 22.80 44.82
CA LEU A 10 -6.94 23.14 43.46
C LEU A 10 -5.92 22.63 42.42
N GLN A 11 -4.62 22.77 42.68
CA GLN A 11 -3.55 22.28 41.80
C GLN A 11 -3.56 20.75 41.61
N VAL A 12 -3.87 20.00 42.68
CA VAL A 12 -3.95 18.53 42.63
C VAL A 12 -5.17 18.06 41.83
N VAL A 13 -6.31 18.74 41.97
CA VAL A 13 -7.52 18.43 41.18
C VAL A 13 -7.29 18.73 39.70
N THR A 14 -6.63 19.84 39.36
CA THR A 14 -6.31 20.18 37.98
C THR A 14 -5.29 19.20 37.36
N MET A 15 -4.29 18.75 38.13
CA MET A 15 -3.36 17.69 37.67
C MET A 15 -4.07 16.34 37.48
N PHE A 16 -5.03 16.00 38.33
CA PHE A 16 -5.82 14.77 38.18
C PHE A 16 -6.71 14.82 36.92
N LEU A 17 -7.36 15.96 36.67
CA LEU A 17 -8.20 16.16 35.47
C LEU A 17 -7.39 16.14 34.16
N LEU A 18 -6.16 16.69 34.13
CA LEU A 18 -5.28 16.59 32.96
C LEU A 18 -4.78 15.15 32.69
N SER A 19 -4.57 14.37 33.76
CA SER A 19 -4.17 12.96 33.67
C SER A 19 -5.27 12.09 33.03
N LEU A 20 -6.55 12.34 33.37
CA LEU A 20 -7.70 11.60 32.86
C LEU A 20 -7.99 11.81 31.36
N ILE A 21 -7.56 12.94 30.78
CA ILE A 21 -7.76 13.24 29.34
C ILE A 21 -6.71 12.51 28.47
N SER A 22 -5.55 12.18 29.03
CA SER A 22 -4.45 11.53 28.30
C SER A 22 -4.64 10.04 28.02
N SER A 23 -5.71 9.42 28.54
CA SER A 23 -5.95 7.97 28.41
C SER A 23 -6.79 7.56 27.19
N PHE A 24 -7.24 8.49 26.35
CA PHE A 24 -7.95 8.16 25.12
C PHE A 24 -6.96 7.96 23.96
N THR A 25 -6.29 6.81 23.95
CA THR A 25 -5.62 6.33 22.73
C THR A 25 -6.67 5.79 21.77
N ILE A 26 -6.89 6.49 20.66
CA ILE A 26 -7.70 5.98 19.54
C ILE A 26 -6.90 4.84 18.90
N ALA A 27 -7.31 3.60 19.12
CA ALA A 27 -6.81 2.47 18.35
C ALA A 27 -7.27 2.64 16.89
N GLN A 28 -6.34 2.93 16.00
CA GLN A 28 -6.62 2.88 14.56
C GLN A 28 -6.79 1.42 14.18
N THR A 29 -8.01 1.03 13.78
CA THR A 29 -8.22 -0.26 13.13
C THR A 29 -7.35 -0.29 11.87
N PRO A 30 -6.47 -1.30 11.68
CA PRO A 30 -5.71 -1.41 10.45
C PRO A 30 -6.70 -1.46 9.28
N ALA A 31 -6.38 -0.71 8.21
CA ALA A 31 -7.15 -0.78 6.99
C ALA A 31 -7.14 -2.25 6.52
N ILE A 32 -8.32 -2.85 6.39
CA ILE A 32 -8.46 -4.17 5.78
C ILE A 32 -8.44 -3.93 4.28
N ASP A 33 -7.34 -4.30 3.61
CA ASP A 33 -7.30 -4.31 2.15
C ASP A 33 -8.42 -5.20 1.62
N GLN A 34 -9.20 -4.65 0.70
CA GLN A 34 -10.29 -5.37 0.05
C GLN A 34 -9.67 -6.43 -0.88
N ALA A 35 -10.26 -7.63 -0.90
CA ALA A 35 -9.87 -8.62 -1.90
C ALA A 35 -10.23 -8.09 -3.30
N LEU A 36 -9.24 -8.03 -4.19
CA LEU A 36 -9.44 -7.61 -5.58
C LEU A 36 -10.01 -8.77 -6.40
N THR A 37 -10.97 -8.47 -7.28
CA THR A 37 -11.52 -9.41 -8.25
C THR A 37 -11.66 -8.68 -9.59
N GLU A 38 -10.53 -8.56 -10.27
CA GLU A 38 -10.43 -7.79 -11.52
C GLU A 38 -10.37 -8.74 -12.73
N ASN A 39 -11.03 -8.37 -13.82
CA ASN A 39 -10.92 -9.06 -15.10
C ASN A 39 -9.94 -8.32 -16.00
N ALA A 40 -8.95 -9.01 -16.56
CA ALA A 40 -7.95 -8.42 -17.45
C ALA A 40 -8.53 -7.80 -18.74
N ASP A 41 -9.77 -8.16 -19.10
CA ASP A 41 -10.51 -7.61 -20.25
C ASP A 41 -11.51 -6.52 -19.85
N ASP A 42 -11.54 -6.08 -18.58
CA ASP A 42 -12.41 -4.97 -18.15
C ASP A 42 -12.00 -3.67 -18.87
N ALA A 43 -12.98 -3.04 -19.52
CA ALA A 43 -12.79 -1.79 -20.27
C ALA A 43 -12.43 -0.60 -19.37
N GLN A 44 -12.62 -0.70 -18.05
CA GLN A 44 -12.26 0.32 -17.08
C GLN A 44 -10.77 0.29 -16.71
N LEU A 45 -10.03 -0.77 -17.08
CA LEU A 45 -8.60 -0.84 -16.83
C LEU A 45 -7.84 0.24 -17.60
N HIS A 46 -7.04 1.01 -16.87
CA HIS A 46 -6.17 2.02 -17.44
C HIS A 46 -4.81 1.43 -17.78
N TRP A 47 -4.62 1.11 -19.05
CA TRP A 47 -3.36 0.57 -19.57
C TRP A 47 -2.36 1.68 -19.91
N GLY A 48 -1.25 1.72 -19.18
CA GLY A 48 -0.09 2.57 -19.49
C GLY A 48 1.01 1.79 -20.22
N SER A 49 1.90 2.51 -20.90
CA SER A 49 3.09 1.92 -21.50
C SER A 49 4.07 1.44 -20.43
N CYS A 50 4.76 0.33 -20.70
CA CYS A 50 5.87 -0.10 -19.87
C CYS A 50 7.07 0.87 -19.87
N PRO A 51 7.95 0.78 -18.85
CA PRO A 51 9.28 1.38 -18.89
C PRO A 51 10.12 0.93 -20.11
N PRO A 52 11.06 1.77 -20.60
CA PRO A 52 11.81 1.50 -21.82
C PRO A 52 12.72 0.26 -21.84
N PHE A 53 12.99 -0.35 -20.67
CA PHE A 53 13.80 -1.56 -20.59
C PHE A 53 12.99 -2.84 -20.88
N LEU A 54 11.66 -2.76 -20.91
CA LEU A 54 10.77 -3.86 -21.22
C LEU A 54 10.46 -3.91 -22.73
N PRO A 55 9.94 -5.06 -23.24
CA PRO A 55 9.61 -5.21 -24.65
C PRO A 55 8.65 -4.14 -25.16
N GLU A 56 8.90 -3.64 -26.37
CA GLU A 56 8.00 -2.70 -27.05
C GLU A 56 6.59 -3.29 -27.15
N GLY A 57 5.58 -2.46 -26.90
CA GLY A 57 4.17 -2.87 -26.97
C GLY A 57 3.64 -3.56 -25.70
N CYS A 58 4.46 -3.72 -24.65
CA CYS A 58 3.91 -4.14 -23.37
C CYS A 58 3.18 -3.01 -22.65
N ALA A 59 2.23 -3.39 -21.79
CA ALA A 59 1.37 -2.49 -21.05
C ALA A 59 1.18 -2.94 -19.60
N ILE A 60 0.98 -1.98 -18.71
CA ILE A 60 0.74 -2.18 -17.29
C ILE A 60 -0.57 -1.47 -16.91
N ALA A 61 -1.42 -2.15 -16.15
CA ALA A 61 -2.60 -1.55 -15.51
C ALA A 61 -2.51 -1.77 -14.00
N VAL A 62 -2.59 -0.68 -13.23
CA VAL A 62 -2.55 -0.73 -11.76
C VAL A 62 -3.90 -1.20 -11.23
N LEU A 63 -3.88 -2.20 -10.35
CA LEU A 63 -5.07 -2.73 -9.69
C LEU A 63 -5.20 -2.21 -8.26
N HIS A 64 -4.06 -2.08 -7.58
CA HIS A 64 -3.98 -1.62 -6.20
C HIS A 64 -2.59 -1.06 -5.91
N GLY A 65 -2.52 -0.06 -5.04
CA GLY A 65 -1.28 0.60 -4.61
C GLY A 65 -0.85 1.79 -5.46
N ASP A 66 0.31 2.35 -5.13
CA ASP A 66 0.97 3.46 -5.84
C ASP A 66 2.28 2.92 -6.45
N PRO A 67 2.51 3.04 -7.78
CA PRO A 67 3.75 2.60 -8.41
C PRO A 67 5.05 3.23 -7.86
N ALA A 68 4.95 4.33 -7.11
CA ALA A 68 6.08 4.96 -6.42
C ALA A 68 6.33 4.40 -4.99
N GLN A 69 5.54 3.42 -4.54
CA GLN A 69 5.57 2.84 -3.20
C GLN A 69 5.63 1.31 -3.25
N ASP A 70 5.84 0.70 -2.08
CA ASP A 70 5.71 -0.75 -1.89
C ASP A 70 4.23 -1.21 -1.95
N ASN A 71 4.02 -2.52 -2.06
CA ASN A 71 2.69 -3.17 -2.05
C ASN A 71 1.80 -2.79 -3.25
N LEU A 72 2.36 -2.96 -4.46
CA LEU A 72 1.69 -2.69 -5.74
C LEU A 72 1.21 -3.98 -6.40
N ASP A 73 -0.03 -3.97 -6.88
CA ASP A 73 -0.58 -5.02 -7.74
C ASP A 73 -0.86 -4.45 -9.14
N VAL A 74 -0.40 -5.15 -10.17
CA VAL A 74 -0.64 -4.77 -11.56
C VAL A 74 -1.06 -5.96 -12.41
N PHE A 75 -1.86 -5.70 -13.44
CA PHE A 75 -1.80 -6.53 -14.64
C PHE A 75 -0.64 -6.11 -15.51
N PHE A 76 0.12 -7.10 -15.97
CA PHE A 76 1.23 -6.92 -16.88
C PHE A 76 0.97 -7.69 -18.18
N LYS A 77 0.76 -6.96 -19.28
CA LYS A 77 0.47 -7.50 -20.61
C LYS A 77 1.70 -7.36 -21.48
N VAL A 78 2.21 -8.47 -21.99
CA VAL A 78 3.43 -8.52 -22.82
C VAL A 78 3.08 -9.13 -24.19
N PRO A 79 3.61 -8.59 -25.30
CA PRO A 79 3.41 -9.20 -26.61
C PRO A 79 3.94 -10.63 -26.68
N ALA A 80 3.28 -11.45 -27.52
CA ALA A 80 3.70 -12.83 -27.72
C ALA A 80 5.13 -12.90 -28.26
N LYS A 81 5.89 -13.92 -27.81
CA LYS A 81 7.29 -14.18 -28.21
C LYS A 81 8.29 -13.09 -27.81
N SER A 82 7.93 -12.20 -26.87
CA SER A 82 8.88 -11.28 -26.25
C SER A 82 9.72 -11.98 -25.19
N THR A 83 10.94 -11.47 -24.98
CA THR A 83 11.81 -11.87 -23.87
C THR A 83 11.98 -10.68 -22.93
N ILE A 84 11.62 -10.86 -21.66
CA ILE A 84 11.95 -9.88 -20.62
C ILE A 84 13.44 -10.07 -20.29
N PRO A 85 14.28 -9.02 -20.39
CA PRO A 85 15.71 -9.14 -20.12
C PRO A 85 15.97 -9.53 -18.66
N LEU A 86 17.09 -10.20 -18.42
CA LEU A 86 17.53 -10.53 -17.06
C LEU A 86 17.65 -9.26 -16.21
N HIS A 87 17.01 -9.26 -15.04
CA HIS A 87 17.03 -8.15 -14.09
C HIS A 87 16.97 -8.65 -12.65
N TRP A 88 17.19 -7.73 -11.71
CA TRP A 88 17.19 -8.00 -10.27
C TRP A 88 16.04 -7.26 -9.59
N HIS A 89 15.38 -7.93 -8.66
CA HIS A 89 14.33 -7.33 -7.85
C HIS A 89 14.86 -6.92 -6.49
N THR A 90 14.45 -5.75 -6.00
CA THR A 90 14.72 -5.30 -4.63
C THR A 90 13.65 -5.75 -3.64
N SER A 91 12.53 -6.27 -4.15
CA SER A 91 11.39 -6.78 -3.38
C SER A 91 10.96 -8.16 -3.88
N PRO A 92 10.27 -8.97 -3.06
CA PRO A 92 9.66 -10.22 -3.52
C PRO A 92 8.48 -9.93 -4.46
N GLU A 93 8.40 -10.65 -5.58
CA GLU A 93 7.27 -10.57 -6.51
C GLU A 93 6.49 -11.88 -6.56
N ARG A 94 5.16 -11.77 -6.62
CA ARG A 94 4.26 -12.90 -6.86
C ARG A 94 3.62 -12.73 -8.23
N MET A 95 3.89 -13.67 -9.12
CA MET A 95 3.32 -13.68 -10.46
C MET A 95 2.27 -14.77 -10.57
N VAL A 96 1.14 -14.43 -11.21
CA VAL A 96 0.11 -15.39 -11.60
C VAL A 96 -0.12 -15.23 -13.09
N LEU A 97 0.01 -16.31 -13.85
CA LEU A 97 -0.31 -16.29 -15.27
C LEU A 97 -1.83 -16.26 -15.45
N VAL A 98 -2.34 -15.16 -16.00
CA VAL A 98 -3.78 -14.99 -16.27
C VAL A 98 -4.16 -15.59 -17.64
N ALA A 99 -3.33 -15.36 -18.68
CA ALA A 99 -3.56 -15.87 -20.02
C ALA A 99 -2.24 -15.99 -20.81
N GLY A 100 -2.21 -16.94 -21.77
CA GLY A 100 -1.07 -17.15 -22.65
C GLY A 100 -0.09 -18.21 -22.14
N GLU A 101 1.21 -17.96 -22.35
CA GLU A 101 2.30 -18.87 -21.99
C GLU A 101 3.43 -18.06 -21.35
N LEU A 102 3.93 -18.54 -20.21
CA LEU A 102 5.03 -17.92 -19.46
C LEU A 102 6.07 -18.98 -19.14
N HIS A 103 7.31 -18.73 -19.57
CA HIS A 103 8.48 -19.51 -19.21
C HIS A 103 9.37 -18.66 -18.31
N VAL A 104 9.63 -19.15 -17.08
CA VAL A 104 10.48 -18.47 -16.10
C VAL A 104 11.70 -19.32 -15.83
N THR A 105 12.87 -18.70 -15.86
CA THR A 105 14.15 -19.30 -15.44
C THR A 105 14.66 -18.54 -14.22
N TYR A 106 14.97 -19.27 -13.15
CA TYR A 106 15.54 -18.75 -11.90
C TYR A 106 17.06 -18.97 -11.84
#